data_AF-A0A2E8B2D1-F1
#
_entry.id   AF-A0A2E8B2D1-F1
#
_cell.length_a   1.000
_cell.length_b   1.000
_cell.length_c   1.000
_cell.angle_alpha   90.00
_cell.angle_beta   90.00
_cell.angle_gamma   90.00
#
_symmetry.space_group_name_H-M   'P 1'
#
loop_
_entity.id
_entity.type
_entity.pdbx_description
1 polymer ?
#
loop_
_entity_poly.entity_id
_entity_poly.type
_entity_poly.pdbx_seq_one_letter_code
_entity_poly.pdbx_strand_id
1 'polypeptide(L)'
;MTGNFNFTTRFGFASRLLILTIWIPGLILSIGCHPTTKPASRHRPNTANVSGSRRDDLARTLELLDSLDLYDLQEARRQALFNLERWGAKQNADSDWAADKILDQLPARLKRVNRDMKITGVQFNADDVEFLLENIFLREIARAVSAKSKLDPLVLNWLENSGSELSKEELRDLSLAARLFDWTIRNIQLEESRPLVRKPKLVVGPAPAPRNVREKTEPRDPLSVGPGEMFTVGETLLTGLGDALDRARLFILLSRQRGLQIVLLAVEENNFVEPRPWLCGVLIQQELYLFDTRLGLPVPRLDGTGIATLQEVIQEPAILRQLDLENEPYWIRDRDVRRVIALIYASPRALSFRMQRIEQRLAGDRKMKLTVAATQLAERVQACPGIKKVQLSLLPFERLRFRKNLQSQLKKDDKTPNPVAHKIFFIETMTPLYRARILHFRSQFDDQPERQGARSYYLSSRPPDKLVHRLATDPATQLKWNVDKLTSRERSMRLQFIMRAKQAASYWLGLLCYEDHDYVVARDYFETRTIVASPQGPWISGAQYNLARTFEMLDQTDRAVQLNSTDQSPQRHGNLLRAKFLDEAVTRRNAK
;
A
#
# COMPACT_ATOMS: atom_id res chain seq x y z
N MET A 1 31.48 -34.70 -1.11
CA MET A 1 31.16 -34.91 0.32
C MET A 1 30.19 -33.84 0.76
N THR A 2 28.94 -34.24 0.88
CA THR A 2 27.74 -33.44 1.11
C THR A 2 27.50 -33.23 2.60
N GLY A 3 27.54 -31.98 3.08
CA GLY A 3 27.20 -31.61 4.44
C GLY A 3 25.87 -30.87 4.49
N ASN A 4 24.81 -31.55 4.93
CA ASN A 4 23.48 -31.02 5.15
C ASN A 4 23.46 -30.01 6.32
N PHE A 5 23.03 -28.77 6.06
CA PHE A 5 22.78 -27.74 7.07
C PHE A 5 21.28 -27.72 7.45
N ASN A 6 20.97 -28.18 8.65
CA ASN A 6 19.62 -28.17 9.23
C ASN A 6 19.31 -26.84 9.94
N PHE A 7 18.36 -26.07 9.41
CA PHE A 7 17.72 -24.95 10.09
C PHE A 7 16.73 -25.48 11.13
N THR A 8 17.00 -25.26 12.41
CA THR A 8 16.04 -25.46 13.49
C THR A 8 15.89 -24.15 14.28
N THR A 9 14.68 -23.62 14.31
CA THR A 9 14.30 -22.49 15.18
C THR A 9 13.05 -22.90 15.93
N ARG A 10 13.17 -22.94 17.26
CA ARG A 10 12.04 -23.03 18.20
C ARG A 10 11.32 -21.68 18.15
N PHE A 11 10.06 -21.65 17.73
CA PHE A 11 9.21 -20.47 17.80
C PHE A 11 7.84 -20.80 18.38
N GLY A 12 7.85 -21.48 19.51
CA GLY A 12 6.67 -21.72 20.32
C GLY A 12 7.02 -21.41 21.75
N PHE A 13 6.84 -20.16 22.18
CA PHE A 13 6.57 -19.82 23.58
C PHE A 13 6.02 -18.40 23.68
N ALA A 14 4.83 -18.32 24.26
CA ALA A 14 4.26 -17.09 24.78
C ALA A 14 5.25 -16.39 25.72
N SER A 15 5.21 -15.05 25.70
CA SER A 15 5.42 -14.24 26.89
C SER A 15 6.75 -14.41 27.63
N ARG A 16 7.89 -13.99 27.04
CA ARG A 16 9.11 -13.54 27.78
C ARG A 16 10.27 -13.03 26.91
N LEU A 17 10.00 -12.32 25.82
CA LEU A 17 10.99 -11.36 25.31
C LEU A 17 10.71 -10.03 26.01
N LEU A 18 11.58 -9.67 26.94
CA LEU A 18 11.56 -8.40 27.65
C LEU A 18 11.62 -7.27 26.60
N ILE A 19 10.46 -6.68 26.31
CA ILE A 19 10.35 -5.45 25.52
C ILE A 19 10.92 -4.33 26.39
N LEU A 20 12.23 -4.10 26.30
CA LEU A 20 12.85 -2.87 26.75
C LEU A 20 12.77 -1.87 25.59
N THR A 21 11.65 -1.14 25.54
CA THR A 21 11.51 0.11 24.80
C THR A 21 12.59 1.09 25.27
N ILE A 22 13.48 1.51 24.36
CA ILE A 22 14.46 2.56 24.66
C ILE A 22 13.78 3.92 24.46
N TRP A 23 13.67 4.68 25.54
CA TRP A 23 13.50 6.13 25.50
C TRP A 23 14.83 6.77 25.10
N ILE A 24 14.82 7.66 24.11
CA ILE A 24 15.95 8.51 23.75
C ILE A 24 15.82 9.80 24.56
N PRO A 25 16.67 10.09 25.57
CA PRO A 25 16.78 11.44 26.08
C PRO A 25 17.68 12.24 25.13
N GLY A 26 17.08 13.22 24.44
CA GLY A 26 17.83 14.25 23.72
C GLY A 26 18.56 15.13 24.72
N LEU A 27 19.89 15.15 24.68
CA LEU A 27 20.71 16.08 25.44
C LEU A 27 21.38 17.02 24.43
N ILE A 28 20.86 18.24 24.33
CA ILE A 28 21.53 19.37 23.67
C ILE A 28 22.29 20.13 24.75
N LEU A 29 23.60 20.28 24.52
CA LEU A 29 24.49 21.14 25.30
C LEU A 29 24.19 22.61 24.99
N SER A 30 23.71 23.37 25.95
CA SER A 30 23.97 24.81 26.04
C SER A 30 23.94 25.25 27.50
N ILE A 31 25.01 25.92 27.91
CA ILE A 31 25.29 26.39 29.26
C ILE A 31 24.59 27.75 29.43
N GLY A 32 23.75 27.87 30.45
CA GLY A 32 23.14 29.14 30.86
C GLY A 32 22.46 28.99 32.21
N CYS A 33 23.10 29.51 33.27
CA CYS A 33 22.61 29.44 34.64
C CYS A 33 21.36 30.30 34.84
N HIS A 34 20.24 29.69 35.26
CA HIS A 34 19.17 30.38 35.98
C HIS A 34 18.52 29.45 37.02
N PRO A 35 18.01 30.01 38.13
CA PRO A 35 17.74 29.27 39.36
C PRO A 35 16.57 28.30 39.21
N THR A 36 16.74 27.15 39.86
CA THR A 36 15.84 26.00 39.91
C THR A 36 14.47 26.35 40.50
N THR A 37 13.50 26.61 39.64
CA THR A 37 12.10 26.41 39.99
C THR A 37 11.73 24.95 39.71
N LYS A 38 11.28 24.25 40.75
CA LYS A 38 10.77 22.88 40.67
C LYS A 38 9.75 22.79 39.53
N PRO A 39 9.84 21.81 38.62
CA PRO A 39 8.73 21.57 37.70
C PRO A 39 7.54 21.13 38.55
N ALA A 40 6.48 21.94 38.52
CA ALA A 40 5.18 21.59 39.08
C ALA A 40 4.79 20.21 38.56
N SER A 41 4.50 19.28 39.47
CA SER A 41 3.94 17.98 39.12
C SER A 41 2.70 18.20 38.27
N ARG A 42 2.78 17.90 36.97
CA ARG A 42 1.59 17.86 36.11
C ARG A 42 0.63 16.87 36.75
N HIS A 43 -0.54 17.39 37.11
CA HIS A 43 -1.69 16.62 37.54
C HIS A 43 -1.87 15.41 36.62
N ARG A 44 -1.83 14.21 37.20
CA ARG A 44 -2.66 13.11 36.68
C ARG A 44 -4.06 13.71 36.48
N PRO A 45 -4.71 13.57 35.30
CA PRO A 45 -6.09 13.97 35.22
C PRO A 45 -6.84 13.17 36.27
N ASN A 46 -7.34 13.88 37.28
CA ASN A 46 -8.19 13.31 38.29
C ASN A 46 -9.34 12.62 37.57
N THR A 47 -9.45 11.32 37.79
CA THR A 47 -10.71 10.60 37.75
C THR A 47 -11.62 11.21 38.80
N ALA A 48 -12.25 12.33 38.46
CA ALA A 48 -13.27 12.98 39.27
C ALA A 48 -14.55 13.03 38.42
N ASN A 49 -15.54 12.26 38.88
CA ASN A 49 -16.95 12.28 38.55
C ASN A 49 -17.41 13.25 37.45
N VAL A 50 -17.48 12.73 36.23
CA VAL A 50 -18.48 13.17 35.24
C VAL A 50 -19.64 12.18 35.30
N SER A 51 -20.55 12.44 36.22
CA SER A 51 -21.90 11.91 36.20
C SER A 51 -22.68 12.55 35.05
N GLY A 52 -23.21 11.74 34.13
CA GLY A 52 -24.26 12.18 33.19
C GLY A 52 -23.81 12.57 31.77
N SER A 53 -23.22 11.65 31.01
CA SER A 53 -23.37 11.63 29.54
C SER A 53 -23.09 10.21 29.02
N ARG A 54 -23.98 9.67 28.18
CA ARG A 54 -23.81 8.36 27.53
C ARG A 54 -22.51 8.38 26.70
N ARG A 55 -21.44 7.82 27.24
CA ARG A 55 -20.11 7.73 26.58
C ARG A 55 -20.23 7.04 25.21
N ASP A 56 -19.79 7.71 24.16
CA ASP A 56 -19.73 7.18 22.79
C ASP A 56 -18.49 6.28 22.64
N ASP A 57 -18.70 4.97 22.64
CA ASP A 57 -17.64 3.97 22.52
C ASP A 57 -16.93 4.04 21.15
N LEU A 58 -17.64 4.39 20.07
CA LEU A 58 -17.04 4.52 18.73
C LEU A 58 -16.09 5.72 18.68
N ALA A 59 -16.47 6.85 19.27
CA ALA A 59 -15.61 8.03 19.33
C ALA A 59 -14.27 7.73 20.01
N ARG A 60 -14.27 6.91 21.07
CA ARG A 60 -13.05 6.46 21.77
C ARG A 60 -12.20 5.51 20.93
N THR A 61 -12.82 4.56 20.22
CA THR A 61 -12.11 3.71 19.26
C THR A 61 -11.37 4.57 18.23
N LEU A 62 -12.04 5.56 17.63
CA LEU A 62 -11.44 6.41 16.61
C LEU A 62 -10.31 7.29 17.18
N GLU A 63 -10.48 7.84 18.38
CA GLU A 63 -9.43 8.63 19.06
C GLU A 63 -8.16 7.82 19.34
N LEU A 64 -8.31 6.57 19.78
CA LEU A 64 -7.19 5.65 19.98
C LEU A 64 -6.44 5.38 18.67
N LEU A 65 -7.17 5.11 17.58
CA LEU A 65 -6.59 4.86 16.27
C LEU A 65 -5.97 6.11 15.63
N ASP A 66 -6.53 7.30 15.89
CA ASP A 66 -5.98 8.59 15.47
C ASP A 66 -4.72 8.97 16.28
N SER A 67 -4.42 8.28 17.39
CA SER A 67 -3.32 8.62 18.30
C SER A 67 -2.29 7.49 18.46
N LEU A 68 -2.21 6.55 17.52
CA LEU A 68 -1.30 5.39 17.61
C LEU A 68 0.18 5.74 17.76
N ASP A 69 0.60 6.92 17.34
CA ASP A 69 1.98 7.38 17.52
C ASP A 69 2.30 7.78 18.97
N LEU A 70 1.28 7.99 19.81
CA LEU A 70 1.43 8.35 21.23
C LEU A 70 1.39 7.13 22.16
N TYR A 71 0.74 6.05 21.73
CA TYR A 71 0.46 4.88 22.56
C TYR A 71 1.29 3.65 22.17
N ASP A 72 1.26 2.63 23.03
CA ASP A 72 1.69 1.28 22.63
C ASP A 72 0.70 0.71 21.60
N LEU A 73 1.24 0.21 20.49
CA LEU A 73 0.43 -0.22 19.35
C LEU A 73 -0.50 -1.39 19.69
N GLN A 74 0.00 -2.38 20.44
CA GLN A 74 -0.76 -3.58 20.76
C GLN A 74 -1.85 -3.26 21.78
N GLU A 75 -1.53 -2.45 22.77
CA GLU A 75 -2.52 -2.00 23.76
C GLU A 75 -3.60 -1.13 23.12
N ALA A 76 -3.23 -0.19 22.24
CA ALA A 76 -4.19 0.65 21.54
C ALA A 76 -5.13 -0.18 20.66
N ARG A 77 -4.61 -1.18 19.91
CA ARG A 77 -5.42 -2.12 19.12
C ARG A 77 -6.39 -2.92 19.99
N ARG A 78 -5.93 -3.42 21.14
CA ARG A 78 -6.76 -4.17 22.09
C ARG A 78 -7.90 -3.32 22.67
N GLN A 79 -7.59 -2.10 23.09
CA GLN A 79 -8.59 -1.16 23.61
C GLN A 79 -9.57 -0.70 22.52
N ALA A 80 -9.08 -0.47 21.31
CA ALA A 80 -9.91 -0.13 20.16
C ALA A 80 -10.93 -1.25 19.88
N LEU A 81 -10.51 -2.52 19.89
CA LEU A 81 -11.41 -3.67 19.73
C LEU A 81 -12.46 -3.73 20.85
N PHE A 82 -12.03 -3.63 22.11
CA PHE A 82 -12.94 -3.67 23.27
C PHE A 82 -14.04 -2.60 23.18
N ASN A 83 -13.66 -1.36 22.86
CA ASN A 83 -14.63 -0.27 22.71
C ASN A 83 -15.54 -0.51 21.50
N LEU A 84 -15.00 -1.03 20.39
CA LEU A 84 -15.77 -1.30 19.17
C LEU A 84 -16.80 -2.42 19.36
N GLU A 85 -16.44 -3.50 20.08
CA GLU A 85 -17.38 -4.56 20.45
C GLU A 85 -18.50 -4.03 21.35
N ARG A 86 -18.18 -3.17 22.33
CA ARG A 86 -19.19 -2.54 23.20
C ARG A 86 -20.12 -1.61 22.42
N TRP A 87 -19.60 -0.90 21.42
CA TRP A 87 -20.42 -0.09 20.51
C TRP A 87 -21.32 -0.98 19.64
N GLY A 88 -20.76 -2.06 19.07
CA GLY A 88 -21.47 -3.03 18.23
C GLY A 88 -22.60 -3.75 18.95
N ALA A 89 -22.41 -4.10 20.23
CA ALA A 89 -23.43 -4.73 21.07
C ALA A 89 -24.67 -3.86 21.30
N LYS A 90 -24.59 -2.55 21.04
CA LYS A 90 -25.72 -1.61 21.11
C LYS A 90 -26.44 -1.43 19.77
N GLN A 91 -25.90 -2.01 18.70
CA GLN A 91 -26.50 -1.91 17.36
C GLN A 91 -27.43 -3.09 17.12
N ASN A 92 -28.55 -2.84 16.45
CA ASN A 92 -29.41 -3.89 15.91
C ASN A 92 -29.06 -4.10 14.44
N ALA A 93 -29.01 -5.37 14.02
CA ALA A 93 -29.04 -5.69 12.60
C ALA A 93 -30.33 -5.11 12.02
N ASP A 94 -30.21 -4.41 10.89
CA ASP A 94 -31.39 -3.95 10.17
C ASP A 94 -32.09 -5.15 9.56
N SER A 95 -33.41 -5.30 9.76
CA SER A 95 -34.15 -6.41 9.16
C SER A 95 -34.13 -6.35 7.64
N ASP A 96 -34.00 -5.13 7.09
CA ASP A 96 -34.10 -4.86 5.66
C ASP A 96 -32.73 -4.80 4.99
N TRP A 97 -31.65 -4.91 5.76
CA TRP A 97 -30.30 -4.93 5.19
C TRP A 97 -30.05 -6.24 4.46
N ALA A 98 -29.67 -6.13 3.19
CA ALA A 98 -29.23 -7.24 2.36
C ALA A 98 -27.76 -7.09 1.99
N ALA A 99 -27.05 -8.22 1.94
CA ALA A 99 -25.71 -8.26 1.41
C ALA A 99 -25.71 -7.88 -0.09
N ASP A 100 -24.66 -7.19 -0.53
CA ASP A 100 -24.51 -6.79 -1.93
C ASP A 100 -24.52 -8.03 -2.84
N LYS A 101 -25.40 -8.02 -3.86
CA LYS A 101 -25.63 -9.16 -4.77
C LYS A 101 -24.40 -9.56 -5.57
N ILE A 102 -23.39 -8.69 -5.68
CA ILE A 102 -22.13 -9.03 -6.36
C ILE A 102 -21.44 -10.24 -5.71
N LEU A 103 -21.72 -10.52 -4.42
CA LEU A 103 -21.18 -11.67 -3.69
C LEU A 103 -21.67 -13.02 -4.24
N ASP A 104 -22.78 -13.05 -4.97
CA ASP A 104 -23.30 -14.29 -5.58
C ASP A 104 -22.33 -14.86 -6.63
N GLN A 105 -21.48 -14.00 -7.20
CA GLN A 105 -20.44 -14.36 -8.16
C GLN A 105 -19.25 -15.11 -7.53
N LEU A 106 -19.14 -15.16 -6.20
CA LEU A 106 -18.01 -15.82 -5.54
C LEU A 106 -17.98 -17.32 -5.87
N PRO A 107 -16.82 -17.88 -6.26
CA PRO A 107 -16.69 -19.32 -6.44
C PRO A 107 -16.83 -20.05 -5.11
N ALA A 108 -17.29 -21.31 -5.16
CA ALA A 108 -17.57 -22.13 -3.98
C ALA A 108 -16.41 -22.16 -2.97
N ARG A 109 -15.16 -22.20 -3.45
CA ARG A 109 -13.94 -22.20 -2.61
C ARG A 109 -13.80 -20.94 -1.74
N LEU A 110 -14.33 -19.80 -2.19
CA LEU A 110 -14.26 -18.52 -1.50
C LEU A 110 -15.54 -18.18 -0.72
N LYS A 111 -16.68 -18.81 -1.04
CA LYS A 111 -17.92 -18.64 -0.25
C LYS A 111 -17.72 -19.00 1.22
N ARG A 112 -16.91 -20.03 1.54
CA ARG A 112 -16.57 -20.37 2.94
C ARG A 112 -15.78 -19.25 3.61
N VAL A 113 -14.74 -18.73 2.95
CA VAL A 113 -13.90 -17.64 3.48
C VAL A 113 -14.75 -16.40 3.78
N ASN A 114 -15.70 -16.07 2.90
CA ASN A 114 -16.63 -14.96 3.10
C ASN A 114 -17.60 -15.20 4.26
N ARG A 115 -18.18 -16.41 4.40
CA ARG A 115 -19.11 -16.73 5.50
C ARG A 115 -18.47 -16.51 6.87
N ASP A 116 -17.21 -16.91 7.03
CA ASP A 116 -16.47 -16.72 8.27
C ASP A 116 -16.28 -15.24 8.64
N MET A 117 -16.41 -14.31 7.69
CA MET A 117 -16.31 -12.86 7.92
C MET A 117 -17.56 -12.26 8.58
N LYS A 118 -18.65 -13.04 8.68
CA LYS A 118 -19.92 -12.66 9.34
C LYS A 118 -20.38 -11.26 8.94
N ILE A 119 -20.42 -10.98 7.63
CA ILE A 119 -20.63 -9.63 7.08
C ILE A 119 -22.01 -9.04 7.41
N THR A 120 -23.00 -9.88 7.74
CA THR A 120 -24.35 -9.49 8.18
C THR A 120 -24.41 -9.15 9.68
N GLY A 121 -23.39 -9.54 10.45
CA GLY A 121 -23.37 -9.41 11.90
C GLY A 121 -22.91 -8.03 12.38
N VAL A 122 -23.16 -7.77 13.66
CA VAL A 122 -22.73 -6.57 14.40
C VAL A 122 -21.49 -6.81 15.27
N GLN A 123 -20.98 -8.04 15.30
CA GLN A 123 -19.78 -8.39 16.05
C GLN A 123 -18.52 -7.93 15.30
N PHE A 124 -17.59 -7.36 16.05
CA PHE A 124 -16.29 -6.92 15.56
C PHE A 124 -15.19 -7.91 15.95
N ASN A 125 -14.08 -7.88 15.23
CA ASN A 125 -12.87 -8.65 15.53
C ASN A 125 -11.62 -7.82 15.29
N ALA A 126 -10.45 -8.37 15.62
CA ALA A 126 -9.16 -7.68 15.47
C ALA A 126 -8.91 -7.17 14.04
N ASP A 127 -9.28 -7.94 13.02
CA ASP A 127 -9.08 -7.50 11.64
C ASP A 127 -10.01 -6.34 11.24
N ASP A 128 -11.13 -6.14 11.93
CA ASP A 128 -11.98 -4.95 11.73
C ASP A 128 -11.30 -3.70 12.28
N VAL A 129 -10.50 -3.82 13.34
CA VAL A 129 -9.64 -2.73 13.84
C VAL A 129 -8.56 -2.40 12.82
N GLU A 130 -7.89 -3.41 12.25
CA GLU A 130 -6.90 -3.20 11.17
C GLU A 130 -7.55 -2.56 9.93
N PHE A 131 -8.78 -2.95 9.59
CA PHE A 131 -9.52 -2.36 8.47
C PHE A 131 -9.87 -0.88 8.73
N LEU A 132 -10.28 -0.52 9.94
CA LEU A 132 -10.50 0.89 10.29
C LEU A 132 -9.19 1.67 10.23
N LEU A 133 -8.10 1.09 10.74
CA LEU A 133 -6.80 1.71 10.76
C LEU A 133 -6.25 1.97 9.35
N GLU A 134 -6.31 0.98 8.45
CA GLU A 134 -5.86 1.18 7.07
C GLU A 134 -6.72 2.24 6.35
N ASN A 135 -8.02 2.33 6.62
CA ASN A 135 -8.87 3.38 6.03
C ASN A 135 -8.61 4.77 6.63
N ILE A 136 -8.19 4.86 7.90
CA ILE A 136 -7.67 6.11 8.46
C ILE A 136 -6.43 6.54 7.67
N PHE A 137 -5.46 5.65 7.44
CA PHE A 137 -4.27 6.00 6.65
C PHE A 137 -4.63 6.42 5.23
N LEU A 138 -5.48 5.65 4.55
CA LEU A 138 -5.95 5.99 3.19
C LEU A 138 -6.64 7.37 3.15
N ARG A 139 -7.48 7.69 4.14
CA ARG A 139 -8.15 8.99 4.24
C ARG A 139 -7.14 10.13 4.37
N GLU A 140 -6.18 9.99 5.29
CA GLU A 140 -5.19 11.03 5.57
C GLU A 140 -4.29 11.27 4.36
N ILE A 141 -3.79 10.20 3.73
CA ILE A 141 -2.99 10.28 2.50
C ILE A 141 -3.80 10.96 1.40
N ALA A 142 -5.01 10.48 1.12
CA ALA A 142 -5.82 11.01 0.03
C ALA A 142 -6.21 12.48 0.24
N ARG A 143 -6.44 12.89 1.50
CA ARG A 143 -6.66 14.30 1.87
C ARG A 143 -5.41 15.14 1.61
N ALA A 144 -4.25 14.67 2.06
CA ALA A 144 -2.98 15.37 1.86
C ALA A 144 -2.64 15.53 0.38
N VAL A 145 -2.74 14.46 -0.41
CA VAL A 145 -2.49 14.49 -1.86
C VAL A 145 -3.43 15.47 -2.57
N SER A 146 -4.72 15.44 -2.22
CA SER A 146 -5.72 16.34 -2.80
C SER A 146 -5.41 17.82 -2.52
N ALA A 147 -4.80 18.12 -1.37
CA ALA A 147 -4.57 19.49 -0.90
C ALA A 147 -3.18 20.04 -1.27
N LYS A 148 -2.14 19.19 -1.24
CA LYS A 148 -0.74 19.64 -1.29
C LYS A 148 0.04 19.14 -2.50
N SER A 149 -0.29 17.99 -3.07
CA SER A 149 0.52 17.40 -4.14
C SER A 149 0.38 18.14 -5.46
N LYS A 150 1.51 18.38 -6.12
CA LYS A 150 1.59 18.82 -7.51
C LYS A 150 1.29 17.66 -8.46
N LEU A 151 0.83 17.98 -9.66
CA LEU A 151 0.78 17.01 -10.76
C LEU A 151 2.21 16.65 -11.20
N ASP A 152 2.38 15.41 -11.65
CA ASP A 152 3.57 15.00 -12.38
C ASP A 152 3.81 15.95 -13.57
N PRO A 153 5.01 16.55 -13.74
CA PRO A 153 5.28 17.46 -14.87
C PRO A 153 4.95 16.87 -16.25
N LEU A 154 5.20 15.57 -16.46
CA LEU A 154 4.87 14.91 -17.72
C LEU A 154 3.35 14.85 -17.96
N VAL A 155 2.58 14.46 -16.94
CA VAL A 155 1.11 14.40 -17.02
C VAL A 155 0.49 15.78 -17.05
N LEU A 156 1.06 16.75 -16.34
CA LEU A 156 0.64 18.16 -16.39
C LEU A 156 0.71 18.66 -17.83
N ASN A 157 1.85 18.44 -18.49
CA ASN A 157 2.03 18.78 -19.90
C ASN A 157 0.98 18.11 -20.79
N TRP A 158 0.65 16.84 -20.56
CA TRP A 158 -0.41 16.16 -21.31
C TRP A 158 -1.78 16.80 -21.09
N LEU A 159 -2.16 17.10 -19.85
CA LEU A 159 -3.47 17.67 -19.51
C LEU A 159 -3.61 19.14 -19.94
N GLU A 160 -2.54 19.93 -19.91
CA GLU A 160 -2.56 21.31 -20.42
C GLU A 160 -2.71 21.37 -21.94
N ASN A 161 -2.20 20.37 -22.65
CA ASN A 161 -2.30 20.28 -24.11
C ASN A 161 -3.51 19.49 -24.61
N SER A 162 -4.33 18.89 -23.73
CA SER A 162 -5.48 18.07 -24.14
C SER A 162 -6.67 18.86 -24.73
N GLY A 163 -6.47 20.14 -25.08
CA GLY A 163 -7.50 21.01 -25.65
C GLY A 163 -8.66 21.35 -24.69
N SER A 164 -9.69 22.01 -25.23
CA SER A 164 -10.91 22.41 -24.52
C SER A 164 -11.98 21.31 -24.42
N GLU A 165 -11.61 20.04 -24.60
CA GLU A 165 -12.56 18.92 -24.68
C GLU A 165 -13.10 18.49 -23.31
N LEU A 166 -12.28 18.62 -22.26
CA LEU A 166 -12.68 18.26 -20.89
C LEU A 166 -13.41 19.41 -20.21
N SER A 167 -14.56 19.12 -19.63
CA SER A 167 -15.20 20.03 -18.69
C SER A 167 -14.31 20.28 -17.46
N LYS A 168 -14.53 21.40 -16.76
CA LYS A 168 -13.78 21.73 -15.54
C LYS A 168 -13.88 20.64 -14.46
N GLU A 169 -15.01 19.94 -14.41
CA GLU A 169 -15.22 18.83 -13.46
C GLU A 169 -14.40 17.59 -13.84
N GLU A 170 -14.38 17.22 -15.12
CA GLU A 170 -13.58 16.10 -15.61
C GLU A 170 -12.09 16.35 -15.41
N LEU A 171 -11.61 17.56 -15.76
CA LEU A 171 -10.22 17.92 -15.56
C LEU A 171 -9.83 17.88 -14.07
N ARG A 172 -10.72 18.34 -13.18
CA ARG A 172 -10.50 18.27 -11.73
C ARG A 172 -10.37 16.82 -11.26
N ASP A 173 -11.30 15.96 -11.66
CA ASP A 173 -11.37 14.57 -11.21
C ASP A 173 -10.23 13.74 -11.81
N LEU A 174 -9.89 13.94 -13.08
CA LEU A 174 -8.76 13.31 -13.75
C LEU A 174 -7.42 13.77 -13.16
N SER A 175 -7.28 15.07 -12.86
CA SER A 175 -6.10 15.60 -12.16
C SER A 175 -5.96 15.06 -10.74
N LEU A 176 -7.07 14.81 -10.04
CA LEU A 176 -7.04 14.19 -8.73
C LEU A 176 -6.64 12.70 -8.83
N ALA A 177 -7.19 11.98 -9.81
CA ALA A 177 -6.80 10.60 -10.08
C ALA A 177 -5.29 10.51 -10.40
N ALA A 178 -4.77 11.39 -11.26
CA ALA A 178 -3.36 11.43 -11.61
C ALA A 178 -2.44 11.70 -10.40
N ARG A 179 -2.82 12.61 -9.49
CA ARG A 179 -2.05 12.86 -8.26
C ARG A 179 -2.05 11.66 -7.30
N LEU A 180 -3.19 10.99 -7.13
CA LEU A 180 -3.29 9.79 -6.29
C LEU A 180 -2.54 8.60 -6.90
N PHE A 181 -2.56 8.49 -8.22
CA PHE A 181 -1.76 7.53 -8.96
C PHE A 181 -0.26 7.78 -8.77
N ASP A 182 0.22 9.00 -9.05
CA ASP A 182 1.63 9.38 -8.86
C ASP A 182 2.11 9.13 -7.42
N TRP A 183 1.31 9.51 -6.42
CA TRP A 183 1.61 9.21 -5.02
C TRP A 183 1.80 7.70 -4.79
N THR A 184 0.91 6.88 -5.36
CA THR A 184 0.97 5.41 -5.23
C THR A 184 2.24 4.85 -5.86
N ILE A 185 2.62 5.31 -7.06
CA ILE A 185 3.81 4.80 -7.76
C ILE A 185 5.10 5.20 -7.03
N ARG A 186 5.19 6.44 -6.54
CA ARG A 186 6.36 6.93 -5.80
C ARG A 186 6.55 6.26 -4.45
N ASN A 187 5.46 6.06 -3.70
CA ASN A 187 5.51 5.58 -2.32
C ASN A 187 5.56 4.06 -2.16
N ILE A 188 5.19 3.31 -3.22
CA ILE A 188 5.19 1.85 -3.21
C ILE A 188 6.21 1.36 -4.23
N GLN A 189 7.37 0.91 -3.79
CA GLN A 189 8.36 0.30 -4.67
C GLN A 189 7.80 -0.98 -5.29
N LEU A 190 7.89 -1.08 -6.62
CA LEU A 190 7.41 -2.22 -7.38
C LEU A 190 8.29 -3.44 -7.10
N GLU A 191 7.67 -4.54 -6.69
CA GLU A 191 8.28 -5.85 -6.70
C GLU A 191 7.79 -6.70 -7.88
N GLU A 192 8.58 -7.69 -8.24
CA GLU A 192 8.18 -8.66 -9.26
C GLU A 192 6.86 -9.33 -8.89
N SER A 193 5.92 -9.30 -9.84
CA SER A 193 4.63 -9.95 -9.65
C SER A 193 4.80 -11.46 -9.62
N ARG A 194 4.16 -12.10 -8.65
CA ARG A 194 4.11 -13.57 -8.61
C ARG A 194 3.37 -14.12 -9.83
N PRO A 195 3.71 -15.33 -10.30
CA PRO A 195 3.05 -15.92 -11.45
C PRO A 195 1.56 -16.17 -11.17
N LEU A 196 0.74 -15.97 -12.19
CA LEU A 196 -0.67 -16.34 -12.16
C LEU A 196 -0.85 -17.86 -12.15
N VAL A 197 -1.95 -18.31 -11.54
CA VAL A 197 -2.31 -19.74 -11.49
C VAL A 197 -2.82 -20.18 -12.85
N ARG A 198 -2.02 -21.01 -13.55
CA ARG A 198 -2.41 -21.62 -14.83
C ARG A 198 -3.46 -22.71 -14.61
N LYS A 199 -4.34 -22.91 -15.60
CA LYS A 199 -5.20 -24.10 -15.63
C LYS A 199 -4.32 -25.35 -15.74
N PRO A 200 -4.65 -26.45 -15.06
CA PRO A 200 -3.99 -27.73 -15.31
C PRO A 200 -4.16 -28.08 -16.80
N LYS A 201 -3.07 -28.50 -17.46
CA LYS A 201 -3.15 -28.99 -18.84
C LYS A 201 -4.02 -30.24 -18.84
N LEU A 202 -5.11 -30.27 -19.61
CA LEU A 202 -5.81 -31.52 -19.88
C LEU A 202 -4.83 -32.45 -20.61
N VAL A 203 -4.36 -33.50 -19.94
CA VAL A 203 -3.69 -34.61 -20.61
C VAL A 203 -4.79 -35.40 -21.31
N VAL A 204 -4.98 -35.17 -22.60
CA VAL A 204 -5.90 -35.95 -23.43
C VAL A 204 -5.23 -37.30 -23.70
N GLY A 205 -5.51 -38.29 -22.86
CA GLY A 205 -5.31 -39.70 -23.24
C GLY A 205 -6.37 -40.12 -24.28
N PRO A 206 -6.10 -41.15 -25.10
CA PRO A 206 -7.08 -41.65 -26.05
C PRO A 206 -8.29 -42.23 -25.27
N ALA A 207 -9.48 -41.69 -25.50
CA ALA A 207 -10.71 -42.09 -24.81
C ALA A 207 -11.27 -43.42 -25.35
N PRO A 208 -12.14 -44.12 -24.59
CA PRO A 208 -13.54 -43.73 -24.61
C PRO A 208 -14.31 -43.73 -23.27
N ALA A 209 -15.20 -42.73 -23.16
CA ALA A 209 -16.57 -42.72 -22.60
C ALA A 209 -16.83 -42.64 -21.06
N PRO A 210 -18.04 -42.21 -20.62
CA PRO A 210 -18.19 -41.07 -19.71
C PRO A 210 -18.82 -41.45 -18.35
N ARG A 211 -18.38 -40.80 -17.27
CA ARG A 211 -19.14 -40.67 -16.00
C ARG A 211 -18.41 -39.70 -15.07
N ASN A 212 -19.08 -38.60 -14.70
CA ASN A 212 -18.82 -37.81 -13.49
C ASN A 212 -17.35 -37.63 -13.09
N VAL A 213 -16.49 -37.20 -14.01
CA VAL A 213 -15.17 -36.70 -13.61
C VAL A 213 -15.42 -35.34 -12.98
N ARG A 214 -15.61 -35.31 -11.65
CA ARG A 214 -15.40 -34.09 -10.87
C ARG A 214 -14.06 -33.53 -11.35
N GLU A 215 -14.05 -32.31 -11.89
CA GLU A 215 -12.82 -31.58 -12.13
C GLU A 215 -12.03 -31.58 -10.81
N LYS A 216 -11.12 -32.54 -10.66
CA LYS A 216 -10.08 -32.49 -9.64
C LYS A 216 -9.09 -31.47 -10.16
N THR A 217 -9.44 -30.20 -10.01
CA THR A 217 -8.46 -29.13 -10.01
C THR A 217 -7.45 -29.52 -8.93
N GLU A 218 -6.18 -29.70 -9.31
CA GLU A 218 -5.13 -29.96 -8.33
C GLU A 218 -5.23 -28.91 -7.21
N PRO A 219 -5.24 -29.32 -5.93
CA PRO A 219 -5.36 -28.36 -4.85
C PRO A 219 -4.15 -27.42 -4.91
N ARG A 220 -4.40 -26.14 -5.18
CA ARG A 220 -3.40 -25.08 -5.07
C ARG A 220 -2.73 -25.23 -3.69
N ASP A 221 -1.39 -25.27 -3.65
CA ASP A 221 -0.63 -25.30 -2.41
C ASP A 221 -1.23 -24.27 -1.42
N PRO A 222 -1.62 -24.68 -0.20
CA PRO A 222 -2.23 -23.79 0.78
C PRO A 222 -1.43 -22.51 1.07
N LEU A 223 -0.10 -22.54 0.89
CA LEU A 223 0.80 -21.41 1.05
C LEU A 223 1.19 -20.72 -0.26
N SER A 224 0.69 -21.19 -1.42
CA SER A 224 0.90 -20.51 -2.69
C SER A 224 0.23 -19.14 -2.69
N VAL A 225 1.03 -18.10 -2.91
CA VAL A 225 0.62 -16.70 -2.97
C VAL A 225 0.61 -16.24 -4.43
N GLY A 226 -0.52 -15.68 -4.86
CA GLY A 226 -0.68 -15.08 -6.17
C GLY A 226 -0.26 -13.61 -6.15
N PRO A 227 -0.27 -12.94 -7.31
CA PRO A 227 -0.03 -11.50 -7.36
C PRO A 227 -1.09 -10.73 -6.54
N GLY A 228 -0.65 -9.72 -5.78
CA GLY A 228 -1.44 -8.88 -4.88
C GLY A 228 -1.99 -9.57 -3.62
N GLU A 229 -1.73 -10.86 -3.43
CA GLU A 229 -2.28 -11.65 -2.31
C GLU A 229 -1.40 -11.62 -1.05
N MET A 230 -0.14 -11.20 -1.17
CA MET A 230 0.82 -11.27 -0.06
C MET A 230 0.47 -10.30 1.07
N PHE A 231 0.35 -9.00 0.74
CA PHE A 231 0.18 -7.96 1.73
C PHE A 231 -1.28 -7.56 1.93
N THR A 232 -1.61 -7.15 3.15
CA THR A 232 -2.79 -6.33 3.43
C THR A 232 -2.57 -4.90 2.92
N VAL A 233 -3.63 -4.08 2.89
CA VAL A 233 -3.50 -2.69 2.45
C VAL A 233 -2.63 -1.90 3.45
N GLY A 234 -2.90 -2.08 4.76
CA GLY A 234 -2.06 -1.51 5.81
C GLY A 234 -0.59 -1.93 5.70
N GLU A 235 -0.28 -3.20 5.43
CA GLU A 235 1.11 -3.65 5.27
C GLU A 235 1.77 -3.14 3.99
N THR A 236 1.05 -3.04 2.86
CA THR A 236 1.58 -2.40 1.65
C THR A 236 1.96 -0.94 1.95
N LEU A 237 1.12 -0.19 2.66
CA LEU A 237 1.43 1.17 3.10
C LEU A 237 2.63 1.21 4.05
N LEU A 238 2.61 0.43 5.13
CA LEU A 238 3.66 0.43 6.15
C LEU A 238 5.01 0.06 5.57
N THR A 239 5.06 -1.00 4.76
CA THR A 239 6.30 -1.46 4.13
C THR A 239 6.72 -0.57 2.97
N GLY A 240 5.81 0.06 2.23
CA GLY A 240 6.17 0.74 0.99
C GLY A 240 6.62 -0.22 -0.12
N LEU A 241 6.23 -1.50 -0.04
CA LEU A 241 6.54 -2.55 -1.01
C LEU A 241 5.24 -3.17 -1.53
N GLY A 242 5.19 -3.51 -2.81
CA GLY A 242 4.06 -4.22 -3.39
C GLY A 242 4.28 -4.55 -4.86
N ASP A 243 3.55 -5.55 -5.36
CA ASP A 243 3.52 -5.78 -6.81
C ASP A 243 2.52 -4.85 -7.52
N ALA A 244 2.35 -5.02 -8.82
CA ALA A 244 1.47 -4.16 -9.63
C ALA A 244 0.01 -4.19 -9.15
N LEU A 245 -0.45 -5.31 -8.57
CA LEU A 245 -1.82 -5.44 -8.04
C LEU A 245 -1.96 -4.85 -6.64
N ASP A 246 -0.91 -4.89 -5.82
CA ASP A 246 -0.88 -4.13 -4.56
C ASP A 246 -0.98 -2.62 -4.85
N ARG A 247 -0.25 -2.12 -5.87
CA ARG A 247 -0.37 -0.72 -6.33
C ARG A 247 -1.76 -0.41 -6.90
N ALA A 248 -2.31 -1.25 -7.77
CA ALA A 248 -3.67 -1.08 -8.31
C ALA A 248 -4.71 -0.99 -7.19
N ARG A 249 -4.62 -1.90 -6.21
CA ARG A 249 -5.50 -1.90 -5.04
C ARG A 249 -5.37 -0.60 -4.25
N LEU A 250 -4.16 -0.13 -3.98
CA LEU A 250 -3.97 1.13 -3.25
C LEU A 250 -4.52 2.33 -4.02
N PHE A 251 -4.25 2.41 -5.33
CA PHE A 251 -4.78 3.48 -6.17
C PHE A 251 -6.32 3.51 -6.15
N ILE A 252 -6.97 2.36 -6.28
CA ILE A 252 -8.44 2.24 -6.17
C ILE A 252 -8.94 2.74 -4.81
N LEU A 253 -8.28 2.33 -3.72
CA LEU A 253 -8.74 2.62 -2.36
C LEU A 253 -8.49 4.07 -1.93
N LEU A 254 -7.36 4.67 -2.31
CA LEU A 254 -7.09 6.08 -2.11
C LEU A 254 -8.10 6.96 -2.85
N SER A 255 -8.37 6.61 -4.11
CA SER A 255 -9.33 7.31 -4.96
C SER A 255 -10.76 7.22 -4.42
N ARG A 256 -11.14 6.08 -3.84
CA ARG A 256 -12.43 5.92 -3.17
C ARG A 256 -12.62 6.90 -2.01
N GLN A 257 -11.57 7.20 -1.23
CA GLN A 257 -11.66 8.19 -0.15
C GLN A 257 -12.00 9.60 -0.67
N ARG A 258 -11.80 9.86 -1.96
CA ARG A 258 -12.14 11.12 -2.63
C ARG A 258 -13.38 11.03 -3.54
N GLY A 259 -14.10 9.91 -3.49
CA GLY A 259 -15.32 9.70 -4.29
C GLY A 259 -15.08 9.29 -5.74
N LEU A 260 -13.82 9.13 -6.16
CA LEU A 260 -13.48 8.63 -7.48
C LEU A 260 -13.69 7.12 -7.55
N GLN A 261 -14.28 6.68 -8.66
CA GLN A 261 -14.57 5.27 -8.90
C GLN A 261 -13.56 4.70 -9.88
N ILE A 262 -12.89 3.63 -9.47
CA ILE A 262 -11.84 2.97 -10.26
C ILE A 262 -12.12 1.47 -10.27
N VAL A 263 -11.96 0.86 -11.43
CA VAL A 263 -12.04 -0.59 -11.63
C VAL A 263 -10.70 -1.13 -12.12
N LEU A 264 -10.44 -2.40 -11.82
CA LEU A 264 -9.29 -3.10 -12.38
C LEU A 264 -9.75 -3.78 -13.67
N LEU A 265 -9.22 -3.36 -14.81
CA LEU A 265 -9.47 -4.00 -16.10
C LEU A 265 -8.65 -5.28 -16.19
N ALA A 266 -9.19 -6.27 -16.89
CA ALA A 266 -8.59 -7.57 -17.10
C ALA A 266 -8.95 -8.12 -18.48
N VAL A 267 -8.19 -9.09 -18.96
CA VAL A 267 -8.45 -9.79 -20.22
C VAL A 267 -8.67 -11.28 -19.97
N GLU A 268 -9.65 -11.84 -20.67
CA GLU A 268 -9.96 -13.26 -20.60
C GLU A 268 -8.97 -14.07 -21.44
N GLU A 269 -8.23 -14.97 -20.80
CA GLU A 269 -7.29 -15.87 -21.46
C GLU A 269 -7.67 -17.34 -21.19
N ASN A 270 -7.71 -18.18 -22.23
CA ASN A 270 -8.13 -19.58 -22.12
C ASN A 270 -7.28 -20.40 -21.13
N ASN A 271 -6.02 -20.01 -20.95
CA ASN A 271 -5.00 -20.75 -20.18
C ASN A 271 -5.04 -20.48 -18.66
N PHE A 272 -5.77 -19.47 -18.20
CA PHE A 272 -5.79 -19.06 -16.79
C PHE A 272 -7.16 -19.26 -16.15
N VAL A 273 -7.17 -19.69 -14.89
CA VAL A 273 -8.41 -19.94 -14.14
C VAL A 273 -9.21 -18.65 -13.95
N GLU A 274 -8.52 -17.53 -13.81
CA GLU A 274 -9.09 -16.20 -13.58
C GLU A 274 -8.68 -15.26 -14.73
N PRO A 275 -9.50 -14.24 -15.06
CA PRO A 275 -9.12 -13.19 -15.99
C PRO A 275 -7.78 -12.58 -15.57
N ARG A 276 -6.89 -12.36 -16.54
CA ARG A 276 -5.57 -11.80 -16.28
C ARG A 276 -5.71 -10.30 -16.06
N PRO A 277 -5.39 -9.77 -14.85
CA PRO A 277 -5.46 -8.35 -14.61
C PRO A 277 -4.54 -7.56 -15.53
N TRP A 278 -5.02 -6.39 -15.94
CA TRP A 278 -4.34 -5.50 -16.86
C TRP A 278 -3.93 -4.19 -16.20
N LEU A 279 -4.84 -3.22 -16.11
CA LEU A 279 -4.58 -1.87 -15.59
C LEU A 279 -5.82 -1.28 -14.92
N CYS A 280 -5.71 -0.11 -14.31
CA CYS A 280 -6.83 0.57 -13.68
C CYS A 280 -7.58 1.48 -14.66
N GLY A 281 -8.91 1.36 -14.71
CA GLY A 281 -9.79 2.29 -15.42
C GLY A 281 -10.48 3.23 -14.44
N VAL A 282 -10.26 4.53 -14.57
CA VAL A 282 -10.92 5.58 -13.75
C VAL A 282 -12.20 6.00 -14.46
N LEU A 283 -13.33 5.81 -13.79
CA LEU A 283 -14.66 6.14 -14.33
C LEU A 283 -14.96 7.62 -14.17
N ILE A 284 -15.00 8.35 -15.29
CA ILE A 284 -15.35 9.77 -15.37
C ILE A 284 -16.33 9.93 -16.54
N GLN A 285 -17.50 10.51 -16.29
CA GLN A 285 -18.56 10.73 -17.31
C GLN A 285 -18.84 9.54 -18.26
N GLN A 286 -18.90 8.32 -17.71
CA GLN A 286 -19.12 7.05 -18.45
C GLN A 286 -17.95 6.57 -19.31
N GLU A 287 -16.81 7.25 -19.28
CA GLU A 287 -15.56 6.80 -19.87
C GLU A 287 -14.60 6.21 -18.84
N LEU A 288 -13.68 5.38 -19.30
CA LEU A 288 -12.67 4.73 -18.47
C LEU A 288 -11.28 5.20 -18.89
N TYR A 289 -10.71 6.16 -18.16
CA TYR A 289 -9.35 6.66 -18.35
C TYR A 289 -8.33 5.66 -17.82
N LEU A 290 -7.25 5.40 -18.57
CA LEU A 290 -6.39 4.24 -18.35
C LEU A 290 -5.10 4.58 -17.58
N PHE A 291 -4.86 3.84 -16.50
CA PHE A 291 -3.71 3.99 -15.61
C PHE A 291 -3.04 2.64 -15.34
N ASP A 292 -1.82 2.46 -15.84
CA ASP A 292 -1.07 1.20 -15.70
C ASP A 292 -0.13 1.24 -14.50
N THR A 293 -0.51 0.54 -13.41
CA THR A 293 0.28 0.48 -12.18
C THR A 293 1.53 -0.41 -12.27
N ARG A 294 1.64 -1.24 -13.32
CA ARG A 294 2.85 -2.00 -13.62
C ARG A 294 3.87 -1.09 -14.32
N LEU A 295 3.42 -0.31 -15.31
CA LEU A 295 4.27 0.69 -15.96
C LEU A 295 4.50 1.93 -15.07
N GLY A 296 3.66 2.17 -14.08
CA GLY A 296 3.74 3.38 -13.27
C GLY A 296 3.42 4.66 -14.07
N LEU A 297 2.62 4.54 -15.13
CA LEU A 297 2.24 5.62 -16.03
C LEU A 297 0.73 5.57 -16.35
N PRO A 298 0.04 6.72 -16.45
CA PRO A 298 -1.17 6.81 -17.25
C PRO A 298 -0.86 6.43 -18.70
N VAL A 299 -1.85 5.91 -19.43
CA VAL A 299 -1.69 5.64 -20.87
C VAL A 299 -1.89 6.97 -21.61
N PRO A 300 -0.87 7.54 -22.26
CA PRO A 300 -1.03 8.78 -23.02
C PRO A 300 -1.78 8.51 -24.33
N ARG A 301 -2.42 9.53 -24.90
CA ARG A 301 -2.86 9.51 -26.31
C ARG A 301 -1.66 9.57 -27.26
N LEU A 302 -1.85 9.20 -28.53
CA LEU A 302 -0.76 9.16 -29.53
C LEU A 302 -0.12 10.52 -29.81
N ASP A 303 -0.93 11.56 -29.82
CA ASP A 303 -0.48 12.94 -29.97
C ASP A 303 0.25 13.46 -28.71
N GLY A 304 0.31 12.68 -27.63
CA GLY A 304 0.84 13.08 -26.33
C GLY A 304 0.01 14.17 -25.67
N THR A 305 -1.29 14.25 -25.95
CA THR A 305 -2.22 15.19 -25.30
C THR A 305 -3.30 14.44 -24.51
N GLY A 306 -3.30 14.61 -23.21
CA GLY A 306 -4.23 13.94 -22.29
C GLY A 306 -3.93 12.45 -22.03
N ILE A 307 -4.88 11.82 -21.35
CA ILE A 307 -4.82 10.43 -20.91
C ILE A 307 -5.87 9.67 -21.73
N ALA A 308 -5.46 8.56 -22.32
CA ALA A 308 -6.31 7.77 -23.20
C ALA A 308 -7.44 7.06 -22.44
N THR A 309 -8.59 6.92 -23.09
CA THR A 309 -9.72 6.13 -22.60
C THR A 309 -9.70 4.71 -23.17
N LEU A 310 -10.45 3.79 -22.54
CA LEU A 310 -10.65 2.44 -23.08
C LEU A 310 -11.25 2.48 -24.48
N GLN A 311 -12.18 3.40 -24.72
CA GLN A 311 -12.86 3.53 -26.01
C GLN A 311 -11.88 3.96 -27.11
N GLU A 312 -11.04 4.95 -26.83
CA GLU A 312 -9.99 5.39 -27.76
C GLU A 312 -9.02 4.24 -28.08
N VAL A 313 -8.59 3.47 -27.07
CA VAL A 313 -7.71 2.31 -27.29
C VAL A 313 -8.35 1.22 -28.15
N ILE A 314 -9.67 1.01 -28.04
CA ILE A 314 -10.40 0.05 -28.88
C ILE A 314 -10.50 0.54 -30.33
N GLN A 315 -10.70 1.84 -30.53
CA GLN A 315 -10.78 2.45 -31.85
C GLN A 315 -9.41 2.55 -32.53
N GLU A 316 -8.38 2.84 -31.75
CA GLU A 316 -7.01 3.06 -32.21
C GLU A 316 -6.01 2.23 -31.38
N PRO A 317 -5.81 0.93 -31.72
CA PRO A 317 -4.87 0.06 -31.00
C PRO A 317 -3.40 0.54 -31.02
N ALA A 318 -3.06 1.46 -31.92
CA ALA A 318 -1.76 2.13 -31.98
C ALA A 318 -1.41 2.85 -30.67
N ILE A 319 -2.40 3.32 -29.89
CA ILE A 319 -2.20 3.90 -28.55
C ILE A 319 -1.47 2.93 -27.62
N LEU A 320 -1.66 1.61 -27.75
CA LEU A 320 -0.91 0.63 -26.96
C LEU A 320 0.39 0.18 -27.63
N ARG A 321 0.64 0.53 -28.89
CA ARG A 321 1.89 0.20 -29.60
C ARG A 321 3.01 1.15 -29.23
N GLN A 322 2.71 2.41 -28.93
CA GLN A 322 3.71 3.34 -28.40
C GLN A 322 4.33 2.90 -27.06
N LEU A 323 3.66 1.96 -26.36
CA LEU A 323 4.14 1.31 -25.12
C LEU A 323 5.05 0.10 -25.38
N ASP A 324 5.23 -0.34 -26.63
CA ASP A 324 6.17 -1.39 -26.98
C ASP A 324 7.62 -0.89 -26.80
N LEU A 325 8.49 -1.74 -26.26
CA LEU A 325 9.94 -1.57 -26.32
C LEU A 325 10.51 -2.56 -27.35
N GLU A 326 11.64 -2.23 -27.96
CA GLU A 326 12.26 -2.98 -29.08
C GLU A 326 12.30 -4.50 -28.85
N ASN A 327 12.71 -4.93 -27.65
CA ASN A 327 12.83 -6.35 -27.29
C ASN A 327 11.84 -6.80 -26.19
N GLU A 328 10.95 -5.91 -25.77
CA GLU A 328 9.99 -6.17 -24.69
C GLU A 328 8.65 -5.53 -25.06
N PRO A 329 7.87 -6.18 -25.94
CA PRO A 329 6.62 -5.61 -26.38
C PRO A 329 5.60 -5.55 -25.23
N TYR A 330 4.74 -4.54 -25.28
CA TYR A 330 3.60 -4.44 -24.38
C TYR A 330 2.65 -5.62 -24.59
N TRP A 331 2.34 -6.31 -23.50
CA TRP A 331 1.76 -7.64 -23.56
C TRP A 331 0.30 -7.70 -24.00
N ILE A 332 -0.44 -6.59 -23.90
CA ILE A 332 -1.82 -6.47 -24.41
C ILE A 332 -1.79 -6.16 -25.90
N ARG A 333 -2.58 -6.88 -26.70
CA ARG A 333 -2.69 -6.72 -28.15
C ARG A 333 -4.14 -6.38 -28.57
N ASP A 334 -4.35 -6.01 -29.84
CA ASP A 334 -5.69 -5.64 -30.38
C ASP A 334 -6.77 -6.69 -30.08
N ARG A 335 -6.43 -7.98 -30.20
CA ARG A 335 -7.37 -9.06 -29.87
C ARG A 335 -7.83 -9.06 -28.41
N ASP A 336 -6.99 -8.56 -27.49
CA ASP A 336 -7.23 -8.61 -26.06
C ASP A 336 -8.12 -7.42 -25.62
N VAL A 337 -7.91 -6.23 -26.20
CA VAL A 337 -8.71 -5.02 -25.88
C VAL A 337 -10.19 -5.16 -26.28
N ARG A 338 -10.50 -6.05 -27.23
CA ARG A 338 -11.89 -6.38 -27.62
C ARG A 338 -12.61 -7.28 -26.63
N ARG A 339 -11.91 -7.80 -25.60
CA ARG A 339 -12.39 -8.77 -24.61
C ARG A 339 -12.15 -8.31 -23.17
N VAL A 340 -12.22 -7.01 -22.94
CA VAL A 340 -11.93 -6.42 -21.63
C VAL A 340 -13.08 -6.69 -20.65
N ILE A 341 -12.69 -7.09 -19.45
CA ILE A 341 -13.55 -7.33 -18.29
C ILE A 341 -13.18 -6.32 -17.22
N ALA A 342 -14.17 -5.76 -16.54
CA ALA A 342 -13.91 -4.95 -15.35
C ALA A 342 -14.06 -5.80 -14.07
N LEU A 343 -13.07 -5.71 -13.19
CA LEU A 343 -13.06 -6.34 -11.87
C LEU A 343 -13.31 -5.28 -10.80
N ILE A 344 -14.43 -5.43 -10.07
CA ILE A 344 -14.80 -4.55 -8.96
C ILE A 344 -14.04 -4.97 -7.70
N TYR A 345 -13.20 -4.08 -7.17
CA TYR A 345 -12.52 -4.33 -5.90
C TYR A 345 -13.45 -4.03 -4.71
N ALA A 346 -14.00 -5.08 -4.11
CA ALA A 346 -14.80 -5.01 -2.90
C ALA A 346 -14.37 -6.08 -1.90
N SER A 347 -13.86 -5.66 -0.72
CA SER A 347 -13.49 -6.59 0.35
C SER A 347 -14.73 -7.00 1.15
N PRO A 348 -14.72 -8.17 1.83
CA PRO A 348 -15.82 -8.56 2.70
C PRO A 348 -16.20 -7.51 3.75
N ARG A 349 -15.21 -6.77 4.28
CA ARG A 349 -15.45 -5.70 5.25
C ARG A 349 -16.13 -4.50 4.62
N ALA A 350 -15.72 -4.11 3.41
CA ALA A 350 -16.36 -3.03 2.67
C ALA A 350 -17.81 -3.34 2.23
N LEU A 351 -18.19 -4.62 2.25
CA LEU A 351 -19.54 -5.12 1.97
C LEU A 351 -20.31 -5.51 3.23
N SER A 352 -19.79 -5.17 4.42
CA SER A 352 -20.39 -5.58 5.70
C SER A 352 -21.33 -4.52 6.27
N PHE A 353 -22.38 -5.00 6.92
CA PHE A 353 -23.35 -4.19 7.64
C PHE A 353 -22.67 -3.31 8.70
N ARG A 354 -21.76 -3.91 9.48
CA ARG A 354 -21.05 -3.20 10.56
C ARG A 354 -20.22 -2.02 10.06
N MET A 355 -19.57 -2.14 8.89
CA MET A 355 -18.82 -1.01 8.30
C MET A 355 -19.73 0.06 7.72
N GLN A 356 -20.89 -0.31 7.17
CA GLN A 356 -21.90 0.65 6.74
C GLN A 356 -22.42 1.48 7.91
N ARG A 357 -22.71 0.83 9.05
CA ARG A 357 -23.16 1.53 10.26
C ARG A 357 -22.10 2.49 10.81
N ILE A 358 -20.82 2.10 10.79
CA ILE A 358 -19.74 3.03 11.16
C ILE A 358 -19.71 4.19 10.19
N GLU A 359 -19.64 3.96 8.87
CA GLU A 359 -19.55 5.03 7.86
C GLU A 359 -20.68 6.06 8.01
N GLN A 360 -21.91 5.62 8.26
CA GLN A 360 -23.08 6.50 8.49
C GLN A 360 -22.95 7.40 9.72
N ARG A 361 -22.13 7.04 10.71
CA ARG A 361 -21.90 7.82 11.94
C ARG A 361 -20.68 8.74 11.85
N LEU A 362 -19.83 8.59 10.83
CA LEU A 362 -18.64 9.42 10.68
C LEU A 362 -19.02 10.79 10.12
N ALA A 363 -18.56 11.85 10.80
CA ALA A 363 -18.78 13.24 10.41
C ALA A 363 -17.49 14.07 10.57
N GLY A 364 -17.49 15.28 9.99
CA GLY A 364 -16.37 16.22 10.06
C GLY A 364 -15.05 15.60 9.62
N ASP A 365 -13.99 15.84 10.39
CA ASP A 365 -12.63 15.38 10.08
C ASP A 365 -12.47 13.87 10.08
N ARG A 366 -13.38 13.13 10.73
CA ARG A 366 -13.35 11.66 10.79
C ARG A 366 -14.08 11.00 9.61
N LYS A 367 -14.71 11.77 8.71
CA LYS A 367 -15.40 11.24 7.54
C LYS A 367 -14.41 10.47 6.64
N MET A 368 -14.68 9.18 6.45
CA MET A 368 -13.97 8.29 5.52
C MET A 368 -14.95 7.31 4.87
N LYS A 369 -14.55 6.78 3.72
CA LYS A 369 -15.24 5.69 3.04
C LYS A 369 -14.80 4.35 3.59
N LEU A 370 -15.73 3.58 4.13
CA LEU A 370 -15.51 2.21 4.60
C LEU A 370 -16.23 1.19 3.71
N THR A 371 -17.24 1.63 2.97
CA THR A 371 -18.11 0.78 2.16
C THR A 371 -18.00 1.05 0.67
N VAL A 372 -18.53 0.13 -0.12
CA VAL A 372 -18.71 0.29 -1.57
C VAL A 372 -20.04 -0.34 -1.99
N ALA A 373 -20.83 0.39 -2.78
CA ALA A 373 -22.01 -0.15 -3.45
C ALA A 373 -21.55 -0.86 -4.73
N ALA A 374 -21.09 -2.09 -4.58
CA ALA A 374 -20.36 -2.81 -5.63
C ALA A 374 -21.26 -3.20 -6.81
N THR A 375 -22.51 -3.62 -6.54
CA THR A 375 -23.49 -3.90 -7.61
C THR A 375 -23.80 -2.64 -8.43
N GLN A 376 -24.06 -1.50 -7.78
CA GLN A 376 -24.35 -0.24 -8.49
C GLN A 376 -23.15 0.25 -9.30
N LEU A 377 -21.93 0.12 -8.77
CA LEU A 377 -20.73 0.41 -9.54
C LEU A 377 -20.59 -0.55 -10.73
N ALA A 378 -20.91 -1.83 -10.55
CA ALA A 378 -20.87 -2.79 -11.63
C ALA A 378 -21.84 -2.45 -12.76
N GLU A 379 -23.07 -2.04 -12.44
CA GLU A 379 -24.07 -1.58 -13.42
C GLU A 379 -23.57 -0.39 -14.22
N ARG A 380 -23.01 0.63 -13.54
CA ARG A 380 -22.45 1.82 -14.19
C ARG A 380 -21.28 1.50 -15.11
N VAL A 381 -20.38 0.61 -14.68
CA VAL A 381 -19.21 0.22 -15.47
C VAL A 381 -19.60 -0.69 -16.63
N GLN A 382 -20.63 -1.52 -16.46
CA GLN A 382 -21.16 -2.37 -17.54
C GLN A 382 -21.76 -1.54 -18.68
N ALA A 383 -22.22 -0.32 -18.39
CA ALA A 383 -22.70 0.63 -19.39
C ALA A 383 -21.57 1.34 -20.16
N CYS A 384 -20.32 1.26 -19.70
CA CYS A 384 -19.19 1.88 -20.39
C CYS A 384 -18.86 1.14 -21.71
N PRO A 385 -18.55 1.87 -22.80
CA PRO A 385 -18.10 1.26 -24.05
C PRO A 385 -16.87 0.36 -23.85
N GLY A 386 -16.84 -0.77 -24.55
CA GLY A 386 -15.72 -1.70 -24.53
C GLY A 386 -15.72 -2.74 -23.40
N ILE A 387 -16.56 -2.58 -22.37
CA ILE A 387 -16.67 -3.55 -21.28
C ILE A 387 -17.56 -4.73 -21.69
N LYS A 388 -16.98 -5.92 -21.81
CA LYS A 388 -17.73 -7.14 -22.13
C LYS A 388 -18.49 -7.69 -20.94
N LYS A 389 -17.89 -7.61 -19.76
CA LYS A 389 -18.44 -8.17 -18.53
C LYS A 389 -17.87 -7.43 -17.32
N VAL A 390 -18.67 -7.33 -16.27
CA VAL A 390 -18.20 -6.90 -14.95
C VAL A 390 -18.26 -8.06 -13.97
N GLN A 391 -17.20 -8.23 -13.16
CA GLN A 391 -17.09 -9.28 -12.15
C GLN A 391 -16.56 -8.73 -10.82
N LEU A 392 -16.84 -9.42 -9.72
CA LEU A 392 -16.16 -9.19 -8.45
C LEU A 392 -14.69 -9.62 -8.54
N SER A 393 -13.76 -8.75 -8.11
CA SER A 393 -12.36 -9.14 -7.95
C SER A 393 -12.24 -10.19 -6.84
N LEU A 394 -11.60 -11.33 -7.13
CA LEU A 394 -11.37 -12.40 -6.14
C LEU A 394 -10.19 -12.08 -5.20
N LEU A 395 -9.36 -11.11 -5.54
CA LEU A 395 -8.14 -10.72 -4.81
C LEU A 395 -8.34 -10.54 -3.29
N PRO A 396 -9.32 -9.76 -2.78
CA PRO A 396 -9.50 -9.58 -1.34
C PRO A 396 -9.87 -10.88 -0.62
N PHE A 397 -10.52 -11.82 -1.28
CA PHE A 397 -10.92 -13.11 -0.72
C PHE A 397 -9.79 -14.13 -0.75
N GLU A 398 -9.02 -14.19 -1.84
CA GLU A 398 -7.84 -15.05 -1.96
C GLU A 398 -6.78 -14.68 -0.93
N ARG A 399 -6.58 -13.38 -0.67
CA ARG A 399 -5.71 -12.92 0.42
C ARG A 399 -6.19 -13.42 1.80
N LEU A 400 -7.49 -13.34 2.09
CA LEU A 400 -8.03 -13.86 3.36
C LEU A 400 -7.84 -15.38 3.48
N ARG A 401 -8.02 -16.11 2.38
CA ARG A 401 -7.72 -17.55 2.32
C ARG A 401 -6.25 -17.81 2.63
N PHE A 402 -5.34 -17.12 1.96
CA PHE A 402 -3.90 -17.25 2.19
C PHE A 402 -3.54 -16.97 3.64
N ARG A 403 -4.05 -15.88 4.24
CA ARG A 403 -3.77 -15.51 5.64
C ARG A 403 -4.24 -16.56 6.64
N LYS A 404 -5.44 -17.10 6.45
CA LYS A 404 -5.96 -18.20 7.28
C LYS A 404 -5.11 -19.45 7.16
N ASN A 405 -4.70 -19.81 5.93
CA ASN A 405 -3.85 -20.97 5.70
C ASN A 405 -2.47 -20.81 6.34
N LEU A 406 -1.82 -19.65 6.15
CA LEU A 406 -0.53 -19.33 6.74
C LEU A 406 -0.60 -19.39 8.27
N GLN A 407 -1.61 -18.77 8.88
CA GLN A 407 -1.79 -18.81 10.33
C GLN A 407 -2.04 -20.24 10.84
N SER A 408 -2.84 -21.03 10.14
CA SER A 408 -3.07 -22.43 10.50
C SER A 408 -1.80 -23.27 10.39
N GLN A 409 -0.93 -22.98 9.42
CA GLN A 409 0.29 -23.74 9.22
C GLN A 409 1.36 -23.35 10.24
N LEU A 410 1.53 -22.06 10.53
CA LEU A 410 2.42 -21.57 11.58
C LEU A 410 2.07 -22.15 12.96
N LYS A 411 0.77 -22.36 13.26
CA LYS A 411 0.34 -23.01 14.50
C LYS A 411 0.69 -24.51 14.57
N LYS A 412 0.85 -25.17 13.42
CA LYS A 412 1.18 -26.60 13.32
C LYS A 412 2.68 -26.84 13.32
N ASP A 413 3.42 -25.94 12.68
CA ASP A 413 4.87 -26.02 12.54
C ASP A 413 5.49 -24.63 12.63
N ASP A 414 6.14 -24.35 13.77
CA ASP A 414 6.85 -23.11 14.05
C ASP A 414 8.03 -22.85 13.10
N LYS A 415 8.47 -23.86 12.33
CA LYS A 415 9.53 -23.71 11.31
C LYS A 415 9.00 -23.25 9.96
N THR A 416 7.68 -23.19 9.78
CA THR A 416 7.06 -22.72 8.53
C THR A 416 7.57 -21.31 8.22
N PRO A 417 8.20 -21.08 7.05
CA PRO A 417 8.62 -19.74 6.67
C PRO A 417 7.43 -18.78 6.64
N ASN A 418 7.54 -17.65 7.32
CA ASN A 418 6.56 -16.57 7.24
C ASN A 418 7.09 -15.48 6.27
N PRO A 419 6.67 -15.49 5.00
CA PRO A 419 7.20 -14.56 4.00
C PRO A 419 6.77 -13.10 4.25
N VAL A 420 5.79 -12.88 5.12
CA VAL A 420 5.28 -11.56 5.52
C VAL A 420 6.07 -11.02 6.71
N ALA A 421 6.35 -11.85 7.71
CA ALA A 421 6.99 -11.41 8.97
C ALA A 421 8.33 -10.72 8.75
N HIS A 422 9.21 -11.27 7.90
CA HIS A 422 10.54 -10.67 7.67
C HIS A 422 10.50 -9.24 7.11
N LYS A 423 9.41 -8.85 6.44
CA LYS A 423 9.25 -7.53 5.82
C LYS A 423 8.57 -6.50 6.72
N ILE A 424 7.80 -6.94 7.72
CA ILE A 424 7.05 -6.03 8.62
C ILE A 424 7.67 -5.97 10.01
N PHE A 425 8.26 -7.05 10.49
CA PHE A 425 8.70 -7.18 11.88
C PHE A 425 9.66 -6.06 12.30
N PHE A 426 10.62 -5.70 11.46
CA PHE A 426 11.57 -4.63 11.78
C PHE A 426 10.90 -3.25 11.85
N ILE A 427 9.76 -3.05 11.17
CA ILE A 427 9.02 -1.78 11.21
C ILE A 427 8.21 -1.72 12.50
N GLU A 428 7.44 -2.76 12.80
CA GLU A 428 6.58 -2.81 14.00
C GLU A 428 7.39 -2.84 15.30
N THR A 429 8.57 -3.47 15.30
CA THR A 429 9.44 -3.51 16.49
C THR A 429 10.29 -2.26 16.68
N MET A 430 10.61 -1.54 15.60
CA MET A 430 11.33 -0.27 15.69
C MET A 430 10.32 0.86 15.87
N THR A 431 9.90 1.07 17.13
CA THR A 431 8.87 2.06 17.49
C THR A 431 9.04 3.43 16.83
N PRO A 432 10.25 4.03 16.78
CA PRO A 432 10.43 5.32 16.11
C PRO A 432 10.11 5.25 14.61
N LEU A 433 10.50 4.17 13.93
CA LEU A 433 10.27 3.99 12.51
C LEU A 433 8.78 3.83 12.17
N TYR A 434 8.05 3.05 12.99
CA TYR A 434 6.60 2.92 12.86
C TYR A 434 5.90 4.27 13.06
N ARG A 435 6.23 4.99 14.15
CA ARG A 435 5.67 6.33 14.44
C ARG A 435 5.92 7.30 13.30
N ALA A 436 7.13 7.30 12.75
CA ALA A 436 7.47 8.13 11.60
C ALA A 436 6.57 7.83 10.39
N ARG A 437 6.32 6.55 10.07
CA ARG A 437 5.40 6.19 8.96
C ARG A 437 3.97 6.67 9.20
N ILE A 438 3.45 6.52 10.42
CA ILE A 438 2.09 6.98 10.73
C ILE A 438 1.96 8.50 10.59
N LEU A 439 2.94 9.25 11.10
CA LEU A 439 2.97 10.71 10.99
C LEU A 439 3.19 11.18 9.54
N HIS A 440 3.97 10.44 8.75
CA HIS A 440 4.16 10.68 7.33
C HIS A 440 2.83 10.57 6.58
N PHE A 441 2.04 9.52 6.80
CA PHE A 441 0.71 9.36 6.17
C PHE A 441 -0.28 10.48 6.53
N ARG A 442 -0.06 11.15 7.66
CA ARG A 442 -0.82 12.32 8.13
C ARG A 442 -0.25 13.66 7.66
N SER A 443 0.85 13.63 6.91
CA SER A 443 1.62 14.81 6.53
C SER A 443 2.01 15.70 7.71
N GLN A 444 2.31 15.09 8.85
CA GLN A 444 2.83 15.74 10.06
C GLN A 444 4.36 15.59 10.09
N PHE A 445 5.03 16.37 9.25
CA PHE A 445 6.47 16.20 8.98
C PHE A 445 7.35 16.80 10.06
N ASP A 446 7.03 18.02 10.51
CA ASP A 446 7.83 18.79 11.45
C ASP A 446 7.36 18.66 12.91
N ASP A 447 8.29 18.94 13.81
CA ASP A 447 8.02 19.02 15.23
C ASP A 447 7.07 20.18 15.52
N GLN A 448 6.10 19.91 16.39
CA GLN A 448 5.25 20.89 17.06
C GLN A 448 5.77 21.05 18.51
N PRO A 449 5.46 22.17 19.20
CA PRO A 449 5.99 22.44 20.55
C PRO A 449 5.83 21.29 21.56
N GLU A 450 4.78 20.48 21.41
CA GLU A 450 4.48 19.35 22.31
C GLU A 450 4.62 17.97 21.66
N ARG A 451 4.99 17.86 20.37
CA ARG A 451 4.98 16.59 19.64
C ARG A 451 6.01 16.55 18.52
N GLN A 452 6.83 15.51 18.49
CA GLN A 452 7.76 15.26 17.39
C GLN A 452 7.02 14.89 16.10
N GLY A 453 7.51 15.40 14.98
CA GLY A 453 7.05 15.08 13.62
C GLY A 453 7.73 13.85 13.03
N ALA A 454 7.28 13.44 11.85
CA ALA A 454 7.81 12.26 11.15
C ALA A 454 9.32 12.36 10.89
N ARG A 455 9.83 13.55 10.55
CA ARG A 455 11.25 13.79 10.23
C ARG A 455 12.15 13.45 11.41
N SER A 456 11.82 13.92 12.61
CA SER A 456 12.56 13.63 13.84
C SER A 456 12.59 12.14 14.17
N TYR A 457 11.46 11.45 14.04
CA TYR A 457 11.40 10.02 14.28
C TYR A 457 12.20 9.20 13.24
N TYR A 458 12.17 9.58 11.96
CA TYR A 458 13.04 8.94 10.96
C TYR A 458 14.52 9.17 11.25
N LEU A 459 14.93 10.39 11.60
CA LEU A 459 16.32 10.70 11.97
C LEU A 459 16.77 9.87 13.16
N SER A 460 15.91 9.69 14.17
CA SER A 460 16.20 8.83 15.33
C SER A 460 16.37 7.34 14.95
N SER A 461 15.78 6.91 13.83
CA SER A 461 15.93 5.56 13.29
C SER A 461 17.19 5.36 12.43
N ARG A 462 18.05 6.39 12.33
CA ARG A 462 19.29 6.38 11.54
C ARG A 462 20.53 6.57 12.42
N PRO A 463 20.89 5.59 13.28
CA PRO A 463 22.08 5.69 14.09
C PRO A 463 23.36 5.86 13.24
N PRO A 464 24.36 6.60 13.72
CA PRO A 464 25.66 6.71 13.05
C PRO A 464 26.34 5.35 12.86
N ASP A 465 27.07 5.15 11.77
CA ASP A 465 27.74 3.86 11.49
C ASP A 465 28.73 3.46 12.59
N LYS A 466 29.41 4.44 13.19
CA LYS A 466 30.28 4.23 14.35
C LYS A 466 29.54 3.60 15.54
N LEU A 467 28.28 3.99 15.77
CA LEU A 467 27.46 3.41 16.84
C LEU A 467 27.08 1.96 16.51
N VAL A 468 26.66 1.69 15.26
CA VAL A 468 26.34 0.31 14.83
C VAL A 468 27.55 -0.61 14.97
N HIS A 469 28.73 -0.15 14.56
CA HIS A 469 29.98 -0.91 14.71
C HIS A 469 30.32 -1.19 16.18
N ARG A 470 30.19 -0.18 17.07
CA ARG A 470 30.43 -0.36 18.51
C ARG A 470 29.41 -1.31 19.16
N LEU A 471 28.14 -1.27 18.75
CA LEU A 471 27.15 -2.24 19.24
C LEU A 471 27.54 -3.69 18.88
N ALA A 472 28.24 -3.90 17.76
CA ALA A 472 28.75 -5.21 17.38
C ALA A 472 29.99 -5.63 18.19
N THR A 473 30.88 -4.69 18.54
CA THR A 473 32.25 -5.02 18.97
C THR A 473 32.65 -4.56 20.37
N ASP A 474 31.98 -3.56 20.96
CA ASP A 474 32.38 -2.92 22.23
C ASP A 474 31.45 -3.29 23.40
N PRO A 475 31.93 -4.01 24.43
CA PRO A 475 31.15 -4.38 25.61
C PRO A 475 30.55 -3.20 26.38
N ALA A 476 31.24 -2.06 26.47
CA ALA A 476 30.74 -0.90 27.22
C ALA A 476 29.52 -0.28 26.51
N THR A 477 29.59 -0.16 25.18
CA THR A 477 28.44 0.24 24.37
C THR A 477 27.32 -0.79 24.45
N GLN A 478 27.63 -2.09 24.43
CA GLN A 478 26.61 -3.14 24.55
C GLN A 478 25.84 -3.07 25.87
N LEU A 479 26.53 -2.86 26.98
CA LEU A 479 25.93 -2.67 28.29
C LEU A 479 25.04 -1.42 28.32
N LYS A 480 25.54 -0.30 27.80
CA LYS A 480 24.79 0.98 27.73
C LYS A 480 23.47 0.85 26.96
N TRP A 481 23.43 -0.01 25.95
CA TRP A 481 22.26 -0.23 25.10
C TRP A 481 21.47 -1.50 25.45
N ASN A 482 21.77 -2.14 26.59
CA ASN A 482 21.11 -3.35 27.08
C ASN A 482 21.10 -4.50 26.05
N VAL A 483 22.21 -4.68 25.33
CA VAL A 483 22.40 -5.78 24.37
C VAL A 483 23.54 -6.73 24.77
N ASP A 484 24.15 -6.49 25.93
CA ASP A 484 25.19 -7.32 26.54
C ASP A 484 24.68 -8.73 26.88
N LYS A 485 23.44 -8.83 27.38
CA LYS A 485 22.80 -10.12 27.75
C LYS A 485 22.27 -10.93 26.58
N LEU A 486 22.28 -10.37 25.37
CA LEU A 486 21.84 -11.08 24.16
C LEU A 486 22.90 -12.07 23.73
N THR A 487 22.46 -13.25 23.31
CA THR A 487 23.33 -14.21 22.59
C THR A 487 23.90 -13.58 21.33
N SER A 488 25.01 -14.10 20.81
CA SER A 488 25.61 -13.60 19.57
C SER A 488 24.61 -13.58 18.42
N ARG A 489 23.76 -14.62 18.31
CA ARG A 489 22.71 -14.71 17.30
C ARG A 489 21.66 -13.60 17.44
N GLU A 490 21.14 -13.37 18.65
CA GLU A 490 20.15 -12.33 18.92
C GLU A 490 20.72 -10.94 18.68
N ARG A 491 21.98 -10.72 19.07
CA ARG A 491 22.68 -9.46 18.83
C ARG A 491 22.86 -9.19 17.34
N SER A 492 23.32 -10.18 16.57
CA SER A 492 23.43 -10.07 15.11
C SER A 492 22.07 -9.78 14.46
N MET A 493 21.01 -10.45 14.89
CA MET A 493 19.65 -10.19 14.39
C MET A 493 19.19 -8.77 14.71
N ARG A 494 19.43 -8.28 15.93
CA ARG A 494 19.09 -6.91 16.34
C ARG A 494 19.86 -5.87 15.51
N LEU A 495 21.15 -6.09 15.27
CA LEU A 495 21.96 -5.23 14.40
C LEU A 495 21.43 -5.20 12.97
N GLN A 496 21.01 -6.35 12.42
CA GLN A 496 20.37 -6.41 11.11
C GLN A 496 19.07 -5.60 11.06
N PHE A 497 18.24 -5.65 12.11
CA PHE A 497 17.03 -4.82 12.18
C PHE A 497 17.35 -3.33 12.27
N ILE A 498 18.35 -2.93 13.05
CA ILE A 498 18.82 -1.54 13.11
C ILE A 498 19.28 -1.07 11.73
N MET A 499 20.05 -1.89 11.01
CA MET A 499 20.51 -1.54 9.66
C MET A 499 19.38 -1.44 8.65
N ARG A 500 18.41 -2.37 8.67
CA ARG A 500 17.21 -2.29 7.84
C ARG A 500 16.37 -1.05 8.15
N ALA A 501 16.22 -0.73 9.43
CA ALA A 501 15.50 0.46 9.86
C ALA A 501 16.19 1.75 9.40
N LYS A 502 17.52 1.82 9.51
CA LYS A 502 18.32 2.93 8.98
C LYS A 502 18.15 3.10 7.48
N GLN A 503 18.22 2.01 6.71
CA GLN A 503 18.03 2.02 5.26
C GLN A 503 16.62 2.48 4.88
N ALA A 504 15.58 1.94 5.53
CA ALA A 504 14.20 2.35 5.30
C ALA A 504 13.96 3.82 5.67
N ALA A 505 14.49 4.28 6.80
CA ALA A 505 14.37 5.67 7.22
C ALA A 505 15.09 6.63 6.25
N SER A 506 16.26 6.27 5.72
CA SER A 506 16.94 7.08 4.68
C SER A 506 16.07 7.23 3.42
N TYR A 507 15.53 6.13 2.91
CA TYR A 507 14.68 6.14 1.73
C TYR A 507 13.39 6.95 1.97
N TRP A 508 12.71 6.71 3.09
CA TRP A 508 11.45 7.38 3.42
C TRP A 508 11.61 8.85 3.80
N LEU A 509 12.79 9.28 4.28
CA LEU A 509 13.11 10.70 4.40
C LEU A 509 13.21 11.37 3.02
N GLY A 510 13.74 10.68 2.01
CA GLY A 510 13.72 11.18 0.63
C GLY A 510 12.29 11.39 0.11
N LEU A 511 11.40 10.41 0.34
CA LEU A 511 9.97 10.55 0.00
C LEU A 511 9.31 11.71 0.74
N LEU A 512 9.58 11.84 2.04
CA LEU A 512 9.03 12.91 2.86
C LEU A 512 9.50 14.28 2.34
N CYS A 513 10.79 14.47 2.07
CA CYS A 513 11.29 15.72 1.51
C CYS A 513 10.70 16.02 0.13
N TYR A 514 10.48 14.99 -0.69
CA TYR A 514 9.79 15.15 -1.98
C TYR A 514 8.36 15.65 -1.80
N GLU A 515 7.60 15.06 -0.86
CA GLU A 515 6.23 15.48 -0.54
C GLU A 515 6.16 16.88 0.09
N ASP A 516 7.22 17.28 0.80
CA ASP A 516 7.42 18.61 1.36
C ASP A 516 7.95 19.63 0.34
N HIS A 517 8.14 19.22 -0.92
CA HIS A 517 8.66 20.02 -2.02
C HIS A 517 10.12 20.48 -1.85
N ASP A 518 10.86 19.90 -0.92
CA ASP A 518 12.31 20.08 -0.78
C ASP A 518 13.06 19.07 -1.66
N TYR A 519 13.01 19.32 -2.96
CA TYR A 519 13.59 18.43 -3.97
C TYR A 519 15.12 18.35 -3.88
N VAL A 520 15.78 19.41 -3.40
CA VAL A 520 17.25 19.41 -3.22
C VAL A 520 17.66 18.43 -2.12
N VAL A 521 16.94 18.44 -0.99
CA VAL A 521 17.21 17.50 0.10
C VAL A 521 16.71 16.09 -0.25
N ALA A 522 15.58 15.97 -0.95
CA ALA A 522 15.10 14.67 -1.46
C ALA A 522 16.17 13.99 -2.33
N ARG A 523 16.83 14.74 -3.22
CA ARG A 523 17.94 14.25 -4.04
C ARG A 523 19.08 13.67 -3.18
N ASP A 524 19.56 14.39 -2.15
CA ASP A 524 20.62 13.87 -1.27
C ASP A 524 20.20 12.55 -0.58
N TYR A 525 18.95 12.47 -0.13
CA TYR A 525 18.47 11.24 0.52
C TYR A 525 18.40 10.05 -0.43
N PHE A 526 17.92 10.24 -1.65
CA PHE A 526 17.86 9.16 -2.63
C PHE A 526 19.25 8.78 -3.14
N GLU A 527 20.05 9.75 -3.59
CA GLU A 527 21.36 9.55 -4.19
C GLU A 527 22.40 9.13 -3.14
N THR A 528 22.71 10.01 -2.19
CA THR A 528 23.79 9.81 -1.22
C THR A 528 23.40 8.82 -0.12
N ARG A 529 22.23 9.00 0.50
CA ARG A 529 21.86 8.30 1.74
C ARG A 529 21.17 6.95 1.53
N THR A 530 20.79 6.64 0.30
CA THR A 530 20.11 5.37 -0.05
C THR A 530 20.91 4.60 -1.09
N ILE A 531 21.13 5.16 -2.29
CA ILE A 531 21.81 4.46 -3.39
C ILE A 531 23.30 4.28 -3.09
N VAL A 532 24.04 5.36 -2.89
CA VAL A 532 25.51 5.31 -2.65
C VAL A 532 25.82 4.63 -1.31
N ALA A 533 25.06 4.95 -0.26
CA ALA A 533 25.29 4.38 1.07
C ALA A 533 24.95 2.89 1.18
N SER A 534 24.11 2.34 0.29
CA SER A 534 23.74 0.92 0.30
C SER A 534 23.41 0.43 -1.11
N PRO A 535 24.40 0.24 -2.00
CA PRO A 535 24.19 -0.10 -3.41
C PRO A 535 23.46 -1.42 -3.67
N GLN A 536 23.45 -2.32 -2.68
CA GLN A 536 22.71 -3.59 -2.69
C GLN A 536 21.53 -3.56 -1.71
N GLY A 537 21.10 -2.38 -1.30
CA GLY A 537 20.01 -2.17 -0.37
C GLY A 537 18.65 -2.51 -0.97
N PRO A 538 17.64 -2.77 -0.13
CA PRO A 538 16.31 -3.16 -0.60
C PRO A 538 15.55 -2.01 -1.29
N TRP A 539 16.03 -0.77 -1.21
CA TRP A 539 15.36 0.44 -1.69
C TRP A 539 15.93 1.01 -2.98
N ILE A 540 16.85 0.31 -3.64
CA ILE A 540 17.57 0.84 -4.80
C ILE A 540 16.61 1.23 -5.92
N SER A 541 15.72 0.32 -6.30
CA SER A 541 14.77 0.56 -7.40
C SER A 541 13.83 1.73 -7.10
N GLY A 542 13.28 1.80 -5.88
CA GLY A 542 12.42 2.90 -5.45
C GLY A 542 13.17 4.22 -5.38
N ALA A 543 14.42 4.22 -4.90
CA ALA A 543 15.25 5.42 -4.81
C ALA A 543 15.68 5.93 -6.19
N GLN A 544 16.04 5.03 -7.13
CA GLN A 544 16.38 5.41 -8.50
C GLN A 544 15.18 6.05 -9.22
N TYR A 545 14.01 5.42 -9.13
CA TYR A 545 12.78 6.01 -9.67
C TYR A 545 12.54 7.40 -9.08
N ASN A 546 12.49 7.53 -7.76
CA ASN A 546 12.19 8.81 -7.13
C ASN A 546 13.31 9.87 -7.32
N LEU A 547 14.56 9.47 -7.52
CA LEU A 547 15.65 10.37 -7.91
C LEU A 547 15.42 10.93 -9.32
N ALA A 548 14.99 10.09 -10.28
CA ALA A 548 14.61 10.57 -11.61
C ALA A 548 13.44 11.56 -11.53
N ARG A 549 12.40 11.23 -10.75
CA ARG A 549 11.27 12.14 -10.49
C ARG A 549 11.71 13.44 -9.83
N THR A 550 12.73 13.41 -8.98
CA THR A 550 13.30 14.60 -8.34
C THR A 550 14.04 15.48 -9.35
N PHE A 551 14.79 14.88 -10.29
CA PHE A 551 15.42 15.63 -11.37
C PHE A 551 14.41 16.33 -12.28
N GLU A 552 13.28 15.68 -12.58
CA GLU A 552 12.20 16.33 -13.33
C GLU A 552 11.64 17.56 -12.60
N MET A 553 11.45 17.49 -11.27
CA MET A 553 10.99 18.64 -10.48
C MET A 553 12.04 19.75 -10.33
N LEU A 554 13.30 19.47 -10.62
CA LEU A 554 14.43 20.42 -10.60
C LEU A 554 14.78 20.93 -12.02
N ASP A 555 13.92 20.67 -13.01
CA ASP A 555 14.16 21.00 -14.43
C ASP A 555 15.46 20.39 -15.00
N GLN A 556 15.92 19.27 -14.44
CA GLN A 556 17.10 18.52 -14.88
C GLN A 556 16.68 17.30 -15.72
N THR A 557 15.86 17.53 -16.75
CA THR A 557 15.23 16.46 -17.55
C THR A 557 16.24 15.49 -18.16
N ASP A 558 17.38 15.98 -18.65
CA ASP A 558 18.43 15.12 -19.24
C ASP A 558 18.94 14.07 -18.25
N ARG A 559 19.09 14.45 -16.97
CA ARG A 559 19.52 13.52 -15.92
C ARG A 559 18.42 12.52 -15.56
N ALA A 560 17.15 12.96 -15.60
CA ALA A 560 16.01 12.08 -15.41
C ALA A 560 15.92 11.03 -16.55
N VAL A 561 16.09 11.46 -17.80
CA VAL A 561 16.13 10.59 -18.99
C VAL A 561 17.27 9.59 -18.88
N GLN A 562 18.49 10.04 -18.57
CA GLN A 562 19.64 9.17 -18.40
C GLN A 562 19.41 8.09 -17.33
N LEU A 563 18.91 8.49 -16.15
CA LEU A 563 18.69 7.58 -15.04
C LEU A 563 17.61 6.54 -15.37
N ASN A 564 16.49 6.96 -15.96
CA ASN A 564 15.41 6.07 -16.37
C ASN A 564 15.82 5.10 -17.49
N SER A 565 16.66 5.55 -18.44
CA SER A 565 17.15 4.75 -19.57
C SER A 565 18.06 3.57 -19.18
N THR A 566 18.57 3.56 -17.95
CA THR A 566 19.49 2.52 -17.46
C THR A 566 18.87 1.58 -16.43
N ASP A 567 17.58 1.75 -16.11
CA ASP A 567 16.88 0.98 -15.09
C ASP A 567 16.84 -0.53 -15.42
N GLN A 568 17.15 -1.37 -14.43
CA GLN A 568 17.09 -2.83 -14.51
C GLN A 568 16.14 -3.44 -13.47
N SER A 569 15.32 -2.61 -12.84
CA SER A 569 14.42 -3.03 -11.78
C SER A 569 13.13 -3.63 -12.36
N PRO A 570 12.22 -4.15 -11.50
CA PRO A 570 10.87 -4.50 -11.94
C PRO A 570 10.10 -3.35 -12.61
N GLN A 571 10.51 -2.09 -12.39
CA GLN A 571 9.94 -0.88 -13.00
C GLN A 571 10.48 -0.55 -14.40
N ARG A 572 11.51 -1.28 -14.88
CA ARG A 572 12.26 -0.99 -16.10
C ARG A 572 11.41 -0.57 -17.29
N HIS A 573 10.41 -1.38 -17.66
CA HIS A 573 9.55 -1.09 -18.83
C HIS A 573 8.95 0.32 -18.73
N GLY A 574 8.36 0.64 -17.58
CA GLY A 574 7.79 1.96 -17.31
C GLY A 574 8.81 3.08 -17.34
N ASN A 575 10.00 2.87 -16.76
CA ASN A 575 11.05 3.87 -16.73
C ASN A 575 11.59 4.19 -18.13
N LEU A 576 11.81 3.17 -18.96
CA LEU A 576 12.24 3.37 -20.35
C LEU A 576 11.19 4.14 -21.18
N LEU A 577 9.90 3.83 -21.00
CA LEU A 577 8.82 4.60 -21.63
C LEU A 577 8.77 6.04 -21.12
N ARG A 578 8.94 6.24 -19.81
CA ARG A 578 8.99 7.59 -19.24
C ARG A 578 10.16 8.38 -19.81
N ALA A 579 11.34 7.79 -19.95
CA ALA A 579 12.50 8.43 -20.58
C ALA A 579 12.18 8.86 -22.01
N LYS A 580 11.60 7.96 -22.81
CA LYS A 580 11.13 8.26 -24.18
C LYS A 580 10.16 9.46 -24.20
N PHE A 581 9.13 9.45 -23.36
CA PHE A 581 8.13 10.52 -23.35
C PHE A 581 8.67 11.86 -22.85
N LEU A 582 9.63 11.85 -21.92
CA LEU A 582 10.31 13.07 -21.48
C LEU A 582 11.16 13.67 -22.61
N ASP A 583 11.92 12.83 -23.33
CA ASP A 583 12.75 13.25 -24.47
C ASP A 583 11.90 13.83 -25.61
N GLU A 584 10.78 13.18 -25.93
CA GLU A 584 9.80 13.68 -26.90
C GLU A 584 9.19 15.02 -26.45
N ALA A 585 8.86 15.18 -25.17
CA ALA A 585 8.30 16.42 -24.64
C ALA A 585 9.29 17.60 -24.73
N VAL A 586 10.57 17.36 -24.43
CA VAL A 586 11.65 18.37 -24.59
C VAL A 586 11.80 18.75 -26.06
N THR A 587 11.84 17.76 -26.96
CA THR A 587 11.97 17.97 -28.39
C THR A 587 10.82 18.83 -28.94
N ARG A 588 9.57 18.54 -28.55
CA ARG A 588 8.39 19.33 -28.95
C ARG A 588 8.41 20.76 -28.40
N ARG A 589 8.90 20.96 -27.18
CA ARG A 589 9.04 22.30 -26.58
C ARG A 589 10.06 23.14 -27.34
N ASN A 590 11.17 22.55 -27.78
CA ASN A 590 12.22 23.25 -28.53
C ASN A 590 11.84 23.56 -29.99
N ALA A 591 10.84 22.85 -30.54
CA ALA A 591 10.34 23.04 -31.90
C ALA A 591 9.23 24.10 -32.03
N LYS A 592 8.63 24.54 -30.91
CA LYS A 592 7.68 25.65 -30.82
C LYS A 592 8.41 26.93 -30.45
#